data_AF-A0A0R3SHH3-F1
#
_entry.id   AF-A0A0R3SHH3-F1
#
_cell.length_a   1.000
_cell.length_b   1.000
_cell.length_c   1.000
_cell.angle_alpha   90.00
_cell.angle_beta   90.00
_cell.angle_gamma   90.00
#
_symmetry.space_group_name_H-M   'P 1'
#
loop_
_entity.id
_entity.type
_entity.pdbx_description
1 polymer ?
#
loop_
_entity_poly.entity_id
_entity_poly.type
_entity_poly.pdbx_seq_one_letter_code
_entity_poly.pdbx_strand_id
1 'polypeptide(L)'
;EKSICFSSYLWSTWSAWPVACSRSCGEGERCRTRKCLDGFGATVGESSCNGESQECMPCMCPQMPNWGEWSEWGECVLSESAAKGTKVRTRLCDNPPPQPGPNAPTCLGSSQEATYSVMVCSGSAGYCNRLLDPSRNSNSYKYLPTTSQYKTNRPK
;
A
#
# COMPACT_ATOMS: atom_id res chain seq x y z
N GLU A 1 55.93 -31.59 -29.79
CA GLU A 1 55.49 -30.64 -28.75
C GLU A 1 53.97 -30.61 -28.75
N LYS A 2 53.31 -30.87 -27.62
CA LYS A 2 51.85 -30.86 -27.53
C LYS A 2 51.40 -29.47 -27.13
N SER A 3 50.94 -28.67 -28.09
CA SER A 3 50.29 -27.39 -27.81
C SER A 3 48.98 -27.66 -27.07
N ILE A 4 48.95 -27.29 -25.80
CA ILE A 4 47.74 -27.25 -25.01
C ILE A 4 46.97 -26.02 -25.49
N CYS A 5 45.82 -26.24 -26.14
CA CYS A 5 44.86 -25.17 -26.41
C CYS A 5 44.19 -24.81 -25.08
N PHE A 6 44.78 -23.87 -24.34
CA PHE A 6 44.02 -23.18 -23.30
C PHE A 6 42.98 -22.34 -24.05
N SER A 7 41.69 -22.63 -23.84
CA SER A 7 40.66 -21.63 -24.07
C SER A 7 41.11 -20.38 -23.32
N SER A 8 41.57 -19.37 -24.05
CA SER A 8 42.31 -18.24 -23.46
C SER A 8 41.47 -17.44 -22.47
N TYR A 9 40.15 -17.63 -22.52
CA TYR A 9 39.17 -16.99 -21.67
C TYR A 9 38.18 -18.01 -21.14
N LEU A 10 37.85 -17.90 -19.86
CA LEU A 10 36.95 -18.78 -19.13
C LEU A 10 36.06 -17.95 -18.20
N TRP A 11 34.81 -18.36 -18.05
CA TRP A 11 33.94 -17.78 -17.04
C TRP A 11 34.40 -18.17 -15.64
N SER A 12 34.41 -17.21 -14.71
CA SER A 12 34.50 -17.48 -13.29
C SER A 12 33.31 -18.32 -12.83
N THR A 13 33.41 -18.88 -11.63
CA THR A 13 32.22 -19.40 -10.95
C THR A 13 31.19 -18.29 -10.80
N TRP A 14 29.91 -18.65 -10.91
CA TRP A 14 28.82 -17.75 -10.60
C TRP A 14 28.92 -17.25 -9.15
N SER A 15 28.53 -15.99 -8.93
CA SER A 15 28.27 -15.49 -7.60
C SER A 15 27.16 -16.32 -6.94
N ALA A 16 27.12 -16.31 -5.61
CA ALA A 16 25.94 -16.80 -4.90
C ALA A 16 24.69 -16.03 -5.37
N TRP A 17 23.55 -16.71 -5.37
CA TRP A 17 22.27 -16.04 -5.57
C TRP A 17 22.03 -15.05 -4.44
N PRO A 18 21.60 -13.81 -4.75
CA PRO A 18 21.12 -12.90 -3.73
C PRO A 18 19.98 -13.54 -2.92
N VAL A 19 20.02 -13.33 -1.60
CA VAL A 19 18.94 -13.76 -0.71
C VAL A 19 17.71 -12.86 -0.91
N ALA A 20 17.92 -11.57 -1.11
CA ALA A 20 16.87 -10.60 -1.39
C ALA A 20 16.48 -10.62 -2.88
N CYS A 21 15.18 -10.48 -3.15
CA CYS A 21 14.67 -10.16 -4.48
C CYS A 21 14.90 -8.68 -4.81
N SER A 22 14.83 -8.34 -6.10
CA SER A 22 14.82 -6.96 -6.60
C SER A 22 13.69 -6.11 -6.01
N ARG A 23 12.62 -6.76 -5.54
CA ARG A 23 11.50 -6.15 -4.83
C ARG A 23 11.38 -6.73 -3.43
N SER A 24 10.93 -5.92 -2.48
CA SER A 24 10.65 -6.35 -1.11
C SER A 24 9.28 -7.03 -0.95
N CYS A 25 8.40 -6.96 -1.96
CA CYS A 25 7.09 -7.60 -1.97
C CYS A 25 6.66 -8.00 -3.39
N GLY A 26 5.88 -9.09 -3.49
CA GLY A 26 5.32 -9.57 -4.75
C GLY A 26 6.33 -10.30 -5.66
N GLU A 27 6.07 -10.26 -6.96
CA GLU A 27 6.95 -10.82 -8.00
C GLU A 27 8.16 -9.92 -8.22
N GLY A 28 9.34 -10.44 -7.89
CA GLY A 28 10.62 -9.83 -8.22
C GLY A 28 11.52 -10.82 -8.94
N GLU A 29 12.77 -10.40 -9.14
CA GLU A 29 13.82 -11.23 -9.71
C GLU A 29 15.05 -11.14 -8.84
N ARG A 30 15.82 -12.21 -8.79
CA ARG A 30 17.18 -12.19 -8.25
C ARG A 30 18.12 -12.52 -9.38
N CYS A 31 19.22 -11.79 -9.47
CA CYS A 31 20.22 -11.98 -10.52
C CYS A 31 21.57 -12.31 -9.89
N ARG A 32 22.27 -13.28 -10.45
CA ARG A 32 23.67 -13.58 -10.12
C ARG A 32 24.56 -13.24 -11.30
N THR A 33 25.84 -13.00 -11.03
CA THR A 33 26.80 -12.59 -12.06
C THR A 33 28.06 -13.45 -12.02
N ARG A 34 28.80 -13.45 -13.12
CA ARG A 34 30.11 -14.08 -13.26
C ARG A 34 31.01 -13.17 -14.09
N LYS A 35 32.32 -13.34 -13.94
CA LYS A 35 33.32 -12.51 -14.63
C LYS A 35 34.05 -13.34 -15.69
N CYS A 36 34.37 -12.73 -16.82
CA CYS A 36 35.24 -13.37 -17.80
C CYS A 36 36.69 -13.23 -17.34
N LEU A 37 37.40 -14.35 -17.24
CA LEU A 37 38.78 -14.42 -16.77
C LEU A 37 39.70 -14.87 -17.90
N ASP A 38 40.91 -14.32 -17.96
CA ASP A 38 41.97 -14.83 -18.84
C ASP A 38 42.63 -16.09 -18.26
N GLY A 39 43.58 -16.66 -19.02
CA GLY A 39 44.37 -17.83 -18.61
C GLY A 39 45.23 -17.64 -17.35
N PHE A 40 45.34 -16.40 -16.85
CA PHE A 40 46.06 -16.05 -15.61
C PHE A 40 45.12 -15.66 -14.47
N GLY A 41 43.80 -15.73 -14.68
CA GLY A 41 42.78 -15.39 -13.68
C GLY A 41 42.46 -13.90 -13.56
N ALA A 42 42.97 -13.05 -14.45
CA ALA A 42 42.63 -11.63 -14.49
C ALA A 42 41.26 -11.41 -15.14
N THR A 43 40.47 -10.47 -14.61
CA THR A 43 39.18 -10.12 -15.21
C THR A 43 39.41 -9.35 -16.52
N VAL A 44 38.78 -9.81 -17.60
CA VAL A 44 38.81 -9.20 -18.92
C VAL A 44 37.41 -8.80 -19.37
N GLY A 45 37.30 -8.19 -20.55
CA GLY A 45 36.00 -7.79 -21.12
C GLY A 45 35.07 -8.99 -21.32
N GLU A 46 33.77 -8.77 -21.06
CA GLU A 46 32.74 -9.82 -21.18
C GLU A 46 32.65 -10.41 -22.59
N SER A 47 32.94 -9.61 -23.62
CA SER A 47 32.97 -10.03 -25.03
C SER A 47 34.06 -11.07 -25.36
N SER A 48 35.03 -11.28 -24.47
CA SER A 48 36.06 -12.30 -24.62
C SER A 48 35.56 -13.71 -24.27
N CYS A 49 34.46 -13.83 -23.53
CA CYS A 49 33.83 -15.09 -23.19
C CYS A 49 32.49 -15.26 -23.92
N ASN A 50 32.19 -16.46 -24.42
CA ASN A 50 30.90 -16.75 -25.03
C ASN A 50 29.83 -17.03 -23.97
N GLY A 51 28.66 -16.40 -24.12
CA GLY A 51 27.50 -16.56 -23.23
C GLY A 51 27.28 -15.38 -22.29
N GLU A 52 26.25 -15.47 -21.44
CA GLU A 52 25.81 -14.35 -20.59
C GLU A 52 26.69 -14.17 -19.35
N SER A 53 26.96 -12.92 -18.96
CA SER A 53 27.63 -12.55 -17.71
C SER A 53 26.67 -12.50 -16.51
N GLN A 54 25.37 -12.49 -16.78
CA GLN A 54 24.30 -12.37 -15.80
C GLN A 54 23.22 -13.43 -16.03
N GLU A 55 22.68 -13.96 -14.92
CA GLU A 55 21.53 -14.87 -14.94
C GLU A 55 20.51 -14.39 -13.91
N CYS A 56 19.27 -14.24 -14.32
CA CYS A 56 18.16 -13.83 -13.47
C CYS A 56 17.12 -14.95 -13.36
N MET A 57 16.52 -15.08 -12.19
CA MET A 57 15.38 -15.99 -11.96
C MET A 57 14.28 -15.27 -11.20
N PRO A 58 13.01 -15.61 -11.48
CA PRO A 58 11.88 -15.10 -10.71
C PRO A 58 12.02 -15.50 -9.25
N CYS A 59 11.59 -14.61 -8.37
CA CYS A 59 11.53 -14.87 -6.95
C CYS A 59 10.28 -14.22 -6.37
N MET A 60 9.63 -14.95 -5.46
CA MET A 60 8.45 -14.46 -4.75
C MET A 60 8.89 -14.01 -3.36
N CYS A 61 8.71 -12.72 -3.06
CA CYS A 61 8.78 -12.24 -1.70
C CYS A 61 7.41 -12.36 -1.03
N PRO A 62 7.35 -12.53 0.31
CA PRO A 62 6.10 -12.50 1.04
C PRO A 62 5.31 -11.25 0.65
N GLN A 63 4.06 -11.44 0.21
CA GLN A 63 3.20 -10.30 -0.04
C GLN A 63 2.92 -9.62 1.29
N MET A 64 3.29 -8.34 1.38
CA MET A 64 2.94 -7.51 2.52
C MET A 64 1.43 -7.30 2.50
N PRO A 65 0.73 -7.47 3.62
CA PRO A 65 -0.69 -7.23 3.64
C PRO A 65 -0.98 -5.75 3.41
N ASN A 66 -2.12 -5.50 2.80
CA ASN A 66 -2.54 -4.16 2.51
C ASN A 66 -4.04 -4.00 2.73
N TRP A 67 -4.44 -2.74 2.89
CA TRP A 67 -5.81 -2.37 3.15
C TRP A 67 -6.68 -2.67 1.94
N GLY A 68 -7.80 -3.33 2.19
CA GLY A 68 -8.94 -3.33 1.28
C GLY A 68 -9.59 -1.95 1.19
N GLU A 69 -10.67 -1.90 0.43
CA GLU A 69 -11.43 -0.66 0.27
C GLU A 69 -12.03 -0.20 1.60
N TRP A 70 -12.17 1.11 1.73
CA TRP A 70 -12.93 1.67 2.84
C TRP A 70 -14.40 1.32 2.69
N SER A 71 -15.05 0.97 3.80
CA SER A 71 -16.50 0.93 3.87
C SER A 71 -17.09 2.28 3.50
N GLU A 72 -18.36 2.26 3.12
CA GLU A 72 -19.17 3.47 3.11
C GLU A 72 -19.12 4.16 4.49
N TRP A 73 -19.32 5.47 4.47
CA TRP A 73 -19.42 6.22 5.71
C TRP A 73 -20.67 5.76 6.47
N GLY A 74 -20.49 5.42 7.74
CA GLY A 74 -21.60 5.16 8.66
C GLY A 74 -22.48 6.39 8.85
N GLU A 75 -23.62 6.17 9.49
CA GLU A 75 -24.57 7.25 9.78
C GLU A 75 -23.93 8.35 10.64
N CYS A 76 -24.42 9.57 10.46
CA CYS A 76 -23.92 10.70 11.21
C CYS A 76 -24.54 10.70 12.63
N VAL A 77 -23.71 10.46 13.63
CA VAL A 77 -24.12 10.50 15.04
C VAL A 77 -23.99 11.93 15.55
N LEU A 78 -25.10 12.50 16.01
CA LEU A 78 -25.14 13.83 16.61
C LEU A 78 -24.57 13.80 18.03
N SER A 79 -23.72 14.77 18.36
CA SER A 79 -23.36 15.02 19.75
C SER A 79 -24.43 15.90 20.41
N GLU A 80 -24.89 15.50 21.61
CA GLU A 80 -26.04 16.12 22.32
C GLU A 80 -25.91 17.64 22.52
N SER A 81 -24.70 18.18 22.43
CA SER A 81 -24.38 19.58 22.71
C SER A 81 -23.90 20.39 21.51
N ALA A 82 -23.76 19.83 20.30
CA ALA A 82 -23.15 20.56 19.19
C ALA A 82 -23.89 20.44 17.84
N ALA A 83 -23.80 21.53 17.07
CA ALA A 83 -24.08 21.64 15.64
C ALA A 83 -23.10 20.81 14.77
N LYS A 84 -22.58 19.69 15.31
CA LYS A 84 -21.59 18.82 14.69
C LYS A 84 -21.98 17.37 14.95
N GLY A 85 -22.06 16.59 13.88
CA GLY A 85 -22.17 15.14 13.96
C GLY A 85 -20.87 14.47 13.51
N THR A 86 -20.64 13.25 13.95
CA THR A 86 -19.46 12.45 13.57
C THR A 86 -19.90 11.28 12.70
N LYS A 87 -19.16 11.01 11.63
CA LYS A 87 -19.32 9.79 10.83
C LYS A 87 -18.02 8.99 10.86
N VAL A 88 -18.14 7.67 10.87
CA VAL A 88 -17.01 6.74 10.96
C VAL A 88 -17.09 5.79 9.77
N ARG A 89 -15.95 5.46 9.19
CA ARG A 89 -15.81 4.36 8.23
C ARG A 89 -14.67 3.45 8.64
N THR A 90 -14.72 2.21 8.18
CA THR A 90 -13.73 1.18 8.52
C THR A 90 -13.20 0.50 7.28
N ARG A 91 -12.03 -0.11 7.36
CA ARG A 91 -11.45 -0.91 6.30
C ARG A 91 -10.85 -2.19 6.87
N LEU A 92 -10.79 -3.23 6.05
CA LEU A 92 -10.21 -4.52 6.42
C LEU A 92 -8.81 -4.65 5.84
N CYS A 93 -7.95 -5.41 6.53
CA CYS A 93 -6.60 -5.74 6.07
C CYS A 93 -6.67 -7.05 5.31
N ASP A 94 -7.19 -7.01 4.08
CA ASP A 94 -7.59 -8.19 3.31
C ASP A 94 -7.19 -8.12 1.83
N ASN A 95 -6.44 -7.10 1.38
CA ASN A 95 -6.07 -6.96 -0.02
C ASN A 95 -4.60 -6.53 -0.23
N PRO A 96 -3.63 -7.45 -0.10
CA PRO A 96 -3.80 -8.87 0.24
C PRO A 96 -3.91 -9.11 1.76
N PRO A 97 -4.44 -10.25 2.21
CA PRO A 97 -4.55 -10.57 3.63
C PRO A 97 -3.17 -10.90 4.25
N PRO A 98 -3.00 -10.72 5.58
CA PRO A 98 -1.80 -11.11 6.29
C PRO A 98 -1.54 -12.61 6.19
N GLN A 99 -0.25 -12.98 6.14
CA GLN A 99 0.11 -14.39 6.26
C GLN A 99 -0.18 -14.91 7.67
N PRO A 100 -0.54 -16.20 7.84
CA PRO A 100 -0.70 -16.79 9.16
C PRO A 100 0.64 -16.85 9.91
N GLY A 101 0.67 -16.41 11.16
CA GLY A 101 1.82 -16.59 12.04
C GLY A 101 1.97 -15.49 13.10
N PRO A 102 2.67 -15.76 14.21
CA PRO A 102 2.82 -14.81 15.32
C PRO A 102 3.60 -13.54 14.97
N ASN A 103 4.45 -13.60 13.93
CA ASN A 103 5.30 -12.48 13.48
C ASN A 103 4.99 -12.03 12.05
N ALA A 104 3.79 -12.32 11.55
CA ALA A 104 3.41 -11.88 10.22
C ALA A 104 3.29 -10.34 10.18
N PRO A 105 3.77 -9.68 9.11
CA PRO A 105 3.57 -8.25 8.95
C PRO A 105 2.07 -7.93 8.96
N THR A 106 1.69 -6.77 9.49
CA THR A 106 0.32 -6.27 9.53
C THR A 106 0.16 -5.04 8.65
N CYS A 107 -1.08 -4.68 8.30
CA CYS A 107 -1.32 -3.42 7.60
C CYS A 107 -0.89 -2.22 8.45
N LEU A 108 -0.19 -1.27 7.83
CA LEU A 108 0.29 -0.06 8.48
C LEU A 108 -0.81 1.02 8.51
N GLY A 109 -1.01 1.67 9.66
CA GLY A 109 -2.00 2.73 9.86
C GLY A 109 -3.30 2.25 10.51
N SER A 110 -4.31 3.12 10.54
CA SER A 110 -5.58 2.85 11.24
C SER A 110 -6.58 2.06 10.38
N SER A 111 -7.33 1.15 11.01
CA SER A 111 -8.48 0.45 10.40
C SER A 111 -9.77 1.28 10.41
N GLN A 112 -9.77 2.43 11.07
CA GLN A 112 -10.92 3.30 11.24
C GLN A 112 -10.56 4.75 10.93
N GLU A 113 -11.50 5.46 10.35
CA GLU A 113 -11.41 6.89 10.09
C GLU A 113 -12.70 7.58 10.54
N ALA A 114 -12.56 8.70 11.24
CA ALA A 114 -13.68 9.52 11.69
C ALA A 114 -13.57 10.93 11.10
N THR A 115 -14.70 11.50 10.70
CA THR A 115 -14.78 12.90 10.27
C THR A 115 -16.04 13.56 10.80
N TYR A 116 -16.01 14.88 10.91
CA TYR A 116 -17.12 15.68 11.40
C TYR A 116 -17.93 16.26 10.24
N SER A 117 -19.25 16.30 10.41
CA SER A 117 -20.18 17.02 9.54
C SER A 117 -20.77 18.18 10.32
N VAL A 118 -20.75 19.38 9.73
CA VAL A 118 -21.44 20.54 10.31
C VAL A 118 -22.93 20.38 10.04
N MET A 119 -23.70 20.39 11.12
CA MET A 119 -25.14 20.18 11.16
C MET A 119 -25.79 21.48 11.63
N VAL A 120 -26.77 22.00 10.89
CA VAL A 120 -27.59 23.13 11.39
C VAL A 120 -28.89 22.56 11.93
N CYS A 121 -29.16 22.88 13.19
CA CYS A 121 -30.38 22.46 13.86
C CYS A 121 -31.36 23.64 13.88
N SER A 122 -32.47 23.50 13.15
CA SER A 122 -33.55 24.49 13.14
C SER A 122 -34.49 24.23 14.33
N GLY A 123 -34.94 25.31 14.99
CA GLY A 123 -35.56 25.30 16.32
C GLY A 123 -36.70 24.31 16.61
N SER A 124 -36.95 24.11 17.92
CA SER A 124 -38.00 23.36 18.65
C SER A 124 -38.42 21.95 18.21
N ALA A 125 -38.20 21.54 16.96
CA ALA A 125 -38.64 20.26 16.41
C ALA A 125 -37.58 19.14 16.50
N GLY A 126 -36.33 19.45 16.90
CA GLY A 126 -35.31 18.42 17.14
C GLY A 126 -34.75 17.75 15.88
N TYR A 127 -34.77 18.44 14.73
CA TYR A 127 -34.18 17.93 13.49
C TYR A 127 -32.95 18.76 13.10
N CYS A 128 -31.86 18.08 12.73
CA CYS A 128 -30.66 18.74 12.19
C CYS A 128 -30.42 18.32 10.74
N ASN A 129 -30.05 19.29 9.91
CA ASN A 129 -29.74 19.08 8.50
C ASN A 129 -28.23 19.25 8.28
N ARG A 130 -27.67 18.40 7.43
CA ARG A 130 -26.25 18.45 7.03
C ARG A 130 -25.98 19.61 6.06
N LEU A 131 -24.92 20.38 6.31
CA LEU A 131 -24.41 21.39 5.40
C LEU A 131 -23.44 20.79 4.37
N LEU A 132 -23.58 21.21 3.11
CA LEU A 132 -22.73 20.77 2.01
C LEU A 132 -21.41 21.56 1.89
N ASP A 133 -21.35 22.79 2.38
CA ASP A 133 -20.16 23.65 2.26
C ASP A 133 -20.06 24.63 3.46
N PRO A 134 -19.02 24.52 4.30
CA PRO A 134 -18.77 25.48 5.38
C PRO A 134 -18.07 26.77 4.93
N SER A 135 -17.75 26.92 3.64
CA SER A 135 -16.87 28.00 3.15
C SER A 135 -17.63 29.20 2.57
N ARG A 136 -17.52 30.31 3.32
CA ARG A 136 -17.56 31.73 2.90
C ARG A 136 -18.84 32.24 2.20
N ASN A 137 -19.68 32.84 3.05
CA ASN A 137 -20.30 34.15 2.79
C ASN A 137 -21.38 34.23 1.70
N SER A 138 -22.42 33.39 1.78
CA SER A 138 -23.73 33.74 1.22
C SER A 138 -24.84 33.36 2.20
N ASN A 139 -25.85 34.23 2.34
CA ASN A 139 -27.05 34.03 3.15
C ASN A 139 -27.97 32.90 2.61
N SER A 140 -27.41 31.81 2.09
CA SER A 140 -28.13 30.70 1.46
C SER A 140 -27.49 29.36 1.81
N TYR A 141 -27.79 28.86 3.00
CA TYR A 141 -27.44 27.50 3.40
C TYR A 141 -28.09 26.49 2.45
N LYS A 142 -27.30 25.75 1.68
CA LYS A 142 -27.77 24.62 0.86
C LYS A 142 -27.83 23.37 1.75
N TYR A 143 -29.04 22.87 1.99
CA TYR A 143 -29.30 21.63 2.72
C TYR A 143 -29.37 20.43 1.75
N LEU A 144 -29.00 19.26 2.24
CA LEU A 144 -29.36 17.99 1.57
C LEU A 144 -30.88 17.77 1.60
N PRO A 145 -31.45 16.98 0.67
CA PRO A 145 -32.86 16.62 0.67
C PRO A 145 -33.30 15.99 2.00
N THR A 146 -34.60 16.07 2.30
CA THR A 146 -35.25 15.70 3.58
C THR A 146 -34.99 14.28 4.07
N THR A 147 -34.43 13.40 3.23
CA THR A 147 -33.93 12.07 3.62
C THR A 147 -32.67 12.11 4.51
N SER A 148 -32.04 13.28 4.67
CA SER A 148 -30.87 13.51 5.56
C SER A 148 -31.23 14.24 6.86
N GLN A 149 -32.49 14.13 7.32
CA GLN A 149 -32.91 14.66 8.62
C GLN A 149 -32.52 13.70 9.73
N TYR A 150 -31.69 14.17 10.66
CA TYR A 150 -31.31 13.39 11.84
C TYR A 150 -32.19 13.80 13.02
N LYS A 151 -32.90 12.85 13.62
CA LYS A 151 -33.65 13.06 14.86
C LYS A 151 -32.67 13.26 16.02
N THR A 152 -32.82 14.34 16.76
CA THR A 152 -32.06 14.57 17.99
C THR A 152 -32.83 13.95 19.17
N ASN A 153 -32.12 13.19 20.02
CA ASN A 153 -32.65 12.78 21.32
C ASN A 153 -32.55 13.96 22.29
N ARG A 154 -33.26 15.06 22.03
CA ARG A 154 -33.40 16.12 23.04
C ARG A 154 -34.18 15.54 24.23
N PRO A 155 -33.62 15.50 25.44
CA PRO A 155 -34.44 15.37 26.63
C PRO A 155 -35.39 16.58 26.67
N LYS A 156 -36.67 16.33 26.97
CA LYS A 156 -37.66 17.39 27.22
C LYS A 156 -37.26 18.24 28.41
#